data_AF-A0ABD6LQV4-F1
#
_entry.id   AF-A0ABD6LQV4-F1
#
_cell.length_a   1.000
_cell.length_b   1.000
_cell.length_c   1.000
_cell.angle_alpha   90.00
_cell.angle_beta   90.00
_cell.angle_gamma   90.00
#
_symmetry.space_group_name_H-M   'P 1'
#
loop_
_entity.id
_entity.type
_entity.pdbx_description
1 polymer ?
#
loop_
_entity_poly.entity_id
_entity_poly.type
_entity_poly.pdbx_seq_one_letter_code
_entity_poly.pdbx_strand_id
1 'polypeptide(L)'
;KFGRKFEDVSKLFDHAAHNGSNYLNGHCFVSLMLCVPIWSNRRIAYLAVPLGYRMRQKKQSKLELAAAMVRQVMPSFASQKNVIILCDSWYAKKNLACIVDEYPNLDLICNARTDSVIYDLAPQPTGRRGRPAKHGERLSIKEDFTLSAEKIGDYYMGVR
;
A
#
# COMPACT_ATOMS: atom_id res chain seq x y z
N LYS A 1 -33.54 13.17 -3.82
CA LYS A 1 -32.21 12.83 -4.39
C LYS A 1 -32.06 11.30 -4.49
N PHE A 2 -31.88 10.76 -5.70
CA PHE A 2 -31.91 9.30 -5.98
C PHE A 2 -30.63 8.55 -5.59
N GLY A 3 -29.53 9.25 -5.30
CA GLY A 3 -28.22 8.65 -5.05
C GLY A 3 -28.05 7.83 -3.76
N ARG A 4 -29.12 7.38 -3.10
CA ARG A 4 -29.06 6.41 -1.99
C ARG A 4 -29.89 5.15 -2.27
N LYS A 5 -30.53 5.07 -3.43
CA LYS A 5 -31.45 3.98 -3.79
C LYS A 5 -30.72 2.73 -4.32
N PHE A 6 -29.43 2.86 -4.67
CA PHE A 6 -28.61 1.73 -5.08
C PHE A 6 -27.94 1.08 -3.86
N GLU A 7 -27.80 -0.25 -3.91
CA GLU A 7 -27.10 -1.02 -2.88
C GLU A 7 -25.63 -0.60 -2.77
N ASP A 8 -25.01 -0.78 -1.59
CA ASP A 8 -23.58 -0.50 -1.35
C ASP A 8 -23.07 0.93 -1.61
N VAL A 9 -23.96 1.88 -1.88
CA VAL A 9 -23.60 3.28 -2.06
C VAL A 9 -23.01 3.88 -0.79
N SER A 10 -21.80 4.43 -0.90
CA SER A 10 -21.09 5.08 0.19
C SER A 10 -21.07 6.59 0.01
N LYS A 11 -21.03 7.34 1.12
CA LYS A 11 -20.73 8.77 1.09
C LYS A 11 -19.21 8.93 0.98
N LEU A 12 -18.72 9.42 -0.14
CA LEU A 12 -17.32 9.55 -0.50
C LEU A 12 -16.91 11.02 -0.47
N PHE A 13 -15.70 11.29 -0.02
CA PHE A 13 -15.10 12.62 -0.13
C PHE A 13 -14.63 12.84 -1.57
N ASP A 14 -15.01 13.96 -2.16
CA ASP A 14 -14.57 14.38 -3.48
C ASP A 14 -13.39 15.34 -3.34
N HIS A 15 -12.21 14.86 -3.68
CA HIS A 15 -10.97 15.65 -3.63
C HIS A 15 -10.88 16.71 -4.75
N ALA A 16 -11.75 16.64 -5.77
CA ALA A 16 -11.81 17.60 -6.88
C ALA A 16 -12.89 18.68 -6.69
N ALA A 17 -13.71 18.58 -5.63
CA ALA A 17 -14.74 19.56 -5.35
C ALA A 17 -14.12 20.87 -4.83
N HIS A 18 -14.15 21.92 -5.66
CA HIS A 18 -13.69 23.25 -5.28
C HIS A 18 -14.83 24.22 -4.91
N ASN A 19 -16.08 23.89 -5.26
CA ASN A 19 -17.27 24.69 -4.95
C ASN A 19 -18.43 23.78 -4.51
N GLY A 20 -18.87 23.86 -3.24
CA GLY A 20 -20.02 23.12 -2.70
C GLY A 20 -19.66 22.07 -1.64
N SER A 21 -20.50 21.04 -1.50
CA SER A 21 -20.24 19.95 -0.54
C SER A 21 -19.16 19.01 -1.08
N ASN A 22 -18.09 18.82 -0.32
CA ASN A 22 -17.00 17.89 -0.66
C ASN A 22 -17.39 16.41 -0.54
N TYR A 23 -18.68 16.08 -0.51
CA TYR A 23 -19.16 14.72 -0.36
C TYR A 23 -20.22 14.37 -1.38
N LEU A 24 -20.00 13.26 -2.07
CA LEU A 24 -20.94 12.66 -3.01
C LEU A 24 -21.34 11.25 -2.56
N ASN A 25 -22.51 10.79 -3.00
CA ASN A 25 -22.88 9.39 -2.84
C ASN A 25 -22.43 8.63 -4.09
N GLY A 26 -21.67 7.56 -3.92
CA GLY A 26 -21.19 6.74 -5.04
C GLY A 26 -20.71 5.37 -4.59
N HIS A 27 -20.42 4.51 -5.56
CA HIS A 27 -19.79 3.23 -5.30
C HIS A 27 -18.28 3.40 -5.15
N CYS A 28 -17.68 2.64 -4.26
CA CYS A 28 -16.24 2.57 -4.12
C CYS A 28 -15.77 1.25 -4.73
N PHE A 29 -14.96 1.31 -5.77
CA PHE A 29 -14.26 0.16 -6.31
C PHE A 29 -12.81 0.17 -5.84
N VAL A 30 -12.28 -1.01 -5.56
CA VAL A 30 -10.85 -1.23 -5.31
C VAL A 30 -10.31 -1.99 -6.51
N SER A 31 -9.21 -1.49 -7.06
CA SER A 31 -8.47 -2.15 -8.13
C SER A 31 -7.00 -2.20 -7.75
N LEU A 32 -6.34 -3.29 -8.14
CA LEU A 32 -4.93 -3.53 -7.88
C LEU A 32 -4.29 -4.17 -9.11
N MET A 33 -2.99 -3.91 -9.26
CA MET A 33 -2.14 -4.57 -10.22
C MET A 33 -0.96 -5.20 -9.48
N LEU A 34 -0.51 -6.36 -9.95
CA LEU A 34 0.72 -7.00 -9.52
C LEU A 34 1.74 -6.92 -10.65
N CYS A 35 2.96 -6.54 -10.33
CA CYS A 35 4.09 -6.61 -11.24
C CYS A 35 4.75 -7.98 -11.09
N VAL A 36 4.71 -8.80 -12.14
CA VAL A 36 5.24 -10.17 -12.14
C VAL A 36 6.50 -10.21 -13.02
N PRO A 37 7.61 -10.83 -12.57
CA PRO A 37 8.84 -10.86 -13.32
C PRO A 37 8.73 -11.87 -14.47
N ILE A 38 9.16 -11.46 -15.65
CA ILE A 38 9.27 -12.29 -16.84
C ILE A 38 10.70 -12.26 -17.35
N TRP A 39 11.18 -13.42 -17.83
CA TRP A 39 12.48 -13.51 -18.48
C TRP A 39 12.32 -13.24 -19.98
N SER A 40 12.91 -12.16 -20.47
CA SER A 40 12.83 -11.77 -21.87
C SER A 40 14.15 -11.17 -22.33
N ASN A 41 14.64 -11.55 -23.52
CA ASN A 41 15.85 -11.00 -24.12
C ASN A 41 17.08 -10.96 -23.19
N ARG A 42 17.30 -12.04 -22.43
CA ARG A 42 18.38 -12.17 -21.42
C ARG A 42 18.33 -11.12 -20.30
N ARG A 43 17.17 -10.52 -20.05
CA ARG A 43 16.92 -9.56 -18.98
C ARG A 43 15.62 -9.90 -18.26
N ILE A 44 15.50 -9.41 -17.02
CA ILE A 44 14.24 -9.46 -16.29
C ILE A 44 13.43 -8.22 -16.69
N ALA A 45 12.20 -8.43 -17.14
CA ALA A 45 11.19 -7.38 -17.28
C ALA A 45 10.05 -7.64 -16.29
N TYR A 46 9.31 -6.61 -15.91
CA TYR A 46 8.12 -6.76 -15.07
C TYR A 46 6.87 -6.51 -15.89
N LEU A 47 5.96 -7.48 -15.87
CA LEU A 47 4.65 -7.37 -16.50
C LEU A 47 3.61 -6.95 -15.47
N ALA A 48 2.86 -5.89 -15.74
CA ALA A 48 1.73 -5.48 -14.91
C ALA A 48 0.51 -6.37 -15.20
N VAL A 49 0.11 -7.17 -14.21
CA VAL A 49 -1.06 -8.03 -14.25
C VAL A 49 -2.20 -7.38 -13.46
N PRO A 50 -3.28 -6.92 -14.12
CA PRO A 50 -4.43 -6.37 -13.42
C PRO A 50 -5.23 -7.48 -12.73
N LEU A 51 -5.48 -7.31 -11.43
CA LEU A 51 -6.30 -8.26 -10.65
C LEU A 51 -7.81 -8.03 -10.84
N GLY A 52 -8.18 -7.01 -11.61
CA GLY A 52 -9.56 -6.57 -11.81
C GLY A 52 -9.99 -5.48 -10.83
N TYR A 53 -11.31 -5.33 -10.68
CA TYR A 53 -11.94 -4.38 -9.76
C TYR A 53 -12.97 -5.09 -8.89
N ARG A 54 -13.07 -4.68 -7.62
CA ARG A 54 -14.10 -5.15 -6.70
C ARG A 54 -14.84 -3.99 -6.08
N MET A 55 -16.18 -4.06 -6.09
CA MET A 55 -17.02 -3.11 -5.38
C MET A 55 -16.93 -3.38 -3.88
N ARG A 56 -16.77 -2.31 -3.09
CA ARG A 56 -16.76 -2.39 -1.62
C ARG A 56 -18.18 -2.40 -1.08
N GLN A 57 -18.58 -3.51 -0.45
CA GLN A 57 -19.90 -3.73 0.15
C GLN A 57 -20.04 -3.24 1.62
N LYS A 58 -19.26 -2.25 2.02
CA LYS A 58 -19.17 -1.67 3.40
C LYS A 58 -18.84 -2.62 4.58
N LYS A 59 -18.89 -3.94 4.41
CA LYS A 59 -18.53 -4.96 5.43
C LYS A 59 -17.05 -4.97 5.76
N GLN A 60 -16.22 -4.61 4.77
CA GLN A 60 -14.76 -4.55 4.89
C GLN A 60 -14.25 -3.19 4.39
N SER A 61 -13.08 -2.79 4.89
CA SER A 61 -12.34 -1.63 4.44
C SER A 61 -11.78 -1.83 3.03
N LYS A 62 -11.37 -0.73 2.36
CA LYS A 62 -10.73 -0.83 1.04
C LYS A 62 -9.43 -1.63 1.09
N LEU A 63 -8.67 -1.50 2.18
CA LEU A 63 -7.39 -2.19 2.36
C LEU A 63 -7.57 -3.68 2.60
N GLU A 64 -8.57 -4.08 3.41
CA GLU A 64 -8.89 -5.50 3.60
C GLU A 64 -9.36 -6.14 2.30
N LEU A 65 -10.16 -5.43 1.50
CA LEU A 65 -10.57 -5.89 0.17
C LEU A 65 -9.36 -6.04 -0.77
N ALA A 66 -8.45 -5.07 -0.78
CA ALA A 66 -7.19 -5.13 -1.52
C ALA A 66 -6.33 -6.33 -1.11
N ALA A 67 -6.11 -6.52 0.19
CA ALA A 67 -5.37 -7.65 0.73
C ALA A 67 -6.03 -9.00 0.36
N ALA A 68 -7.36 -9.08 0.45
CA ALA A 68 -8.11 -10.28 0.04
C ALA A 68 -7.96 -10.58 -1.46
N MET A 69 -7.92 -9.56 -2.33
CA MET A 69 -7.66 -9.74 -3.76
C MET A 69 -6.26 -10.32 -3.99
N VAL A 70 -5.24 -9.83 -3.29
CA VAL A 70 -3.87 -10.34 -3.37
C VAL A 70 -3.80 -11.79 -2.87
N ARG A 71 -4.36 -12.08 -1.69
CA ARG A 71 -4.37 -13.45 -1.12
C ARG A 71 -5.00 -14.48 -2.05
N GLN A 72 -6.03 -14.07 -2.80
CA GLN A 72 -6.68 -14.97 -3.75
C GLN A 72 -5.80 -15.29 -4.96
N VAL A 73 -4.95 -14.35 -5.39
CA VAL A 73 -4.17 -14.47 -6.63
C VAL A 73 -2.76 -14.98 -6.38
N MET A 74 -2.16 -14.68 -5.24
CA MET A 74 -0.79 -15.09 -4.90
C MET A 74 -0.51 -16.59 -5.04
N PRO A 75 -1.44 -17.53 -4.73
CA PRO A 75 -1.21 -18.95 -4.99
C PRO A 75 -0.89 -19.28 -6.47
N SER A 76 -1.45 -18.53 -7.42
CA SER A 76 -1.15 -18.69 -8.85
C SER A 76 0.24 -18.19 -9.24
N PHE A 77 0.89 -17.39 -8.38
CA PHE A 77 2.23 -16.88 -8.57
C PHE A 77 3.27 -17.49 -7.61
N ALA A 78 2.95 -18.60 -6.95
CA ALA A 78 3.85 -19.26 -6.01
C ALA A 78 5.20 -19.69 -6.64
N SER A 79 5.23 -19.98 -7.94
CA SER A 79 6.45 -20.32 -8.67
C SER A 79 7.27 -19.10 -9.12
N GLN A 80 6.74 -17.90 -8.98
CA GLN A 80 7.42 -16.66 -9.38
C GLN A 80 8.38 -16.20 -8.29
N LYS A 81 9.52 -15.62 -8.68
CA LYS A 81 10.55 -15.23 -7.72
C LYS A 81 10.22 -13.98 -6.91
N ASN A 82 9.75 -12.92 -7.57
CA ASN A 82 9.59 -11.60 -6.93
C ASN A 82 8.39 -10.87 -7.52
N VAL A 83 7.21 -11.11 -6.96
CA VAL A 83 5.97 -10.41 -7.34
C VAL A 83 5.91 -9.11 -6.55
N ILE A 84 5.59 -7.99 -7.20
CA ILE A 84 5.58 -6.68 -6.56
C ILE A 84 4.17 -6.08 -6.62
N ILE A 85 3.63 -5.68 -5.47
CA ILE A 85 2.47 -4.78 -5.42
C ILE A 85 2.97 -3.37 -5.67
N LEU A 86 2.41 -2.70 -6.68
CA LEU A 86 2.67 -1.29 -6.95
C LEU A 86 1.42 -0.47 -6.64
N CYS A 87 1.51 0.46 -5.70
CA CYS A 87 0.36 1.29 -5.33
C CYS A 87 0.76 2.72 -4.92
N ASP A 88 -0.23 3.62 -4.91
CA ASP A 88 -0.03 4.98 -4.43
C ASP A 88 0.22 5.04 -2.91
N SER A 89 0.46 6.26 -2.41
CA SER A 89 0.72 6.50 -0.99
C SER A 89 -0.48 6.30 -0.07
N TRP A 90 -1.70 6.24 -0.61
CA TRP A 90 -2.90 6.01 0.19
C TRP A 90 -2.96 4.57 0.71
N TYR A 91 -2.38 3.63 -0.04
CA TYR A 91 -2.34 2.19 0.27
C TYR A 91 -1.19 1.78 1.19
N ALA A 92 -0.21 2.65 1.45
CA ALA A 92 0.93 2.45 2.35
C ALA A 92 0.51 2.39 3.83
N LYS A 93 -0.31 1.39 4.19
CA LYS A 93 -0.91 1.22 5.52
C LYS A 93 -0.84 -0.24 5.95
N LYS A 94 -0.72 -0.45 7.26
CA LYS A 94 -0.54 -1.76 7.90
C LYS A 94 -1.36 -2.89 7.28
N ASN A 95 -2.66 -2.70 7.08
CA ASN A 95 -3.56 -3.76 6.61
C ASN A 95 -3.19 -4.30 5.21
N LEU A 96 -2.58 -3.50 4.35
CA LEU A 96 -2.05 -3.96 3.07
C LEU A 96 -0.55 -4.27 3.19
N ALA A 97 0.22 -3.42 3.86
CA ALA A 97 1.67 -3.56 3.96
C ALA A 97 2.10 -4.89 4.58
N CYS A 98 1.41 -5.37 5.62
CA CYS A 98 1.74 -6.65 6.27
C CYS A 98 1.44 -7.89 5.41
N ILE A 99 0.86 -7.75 4.22
CA ILE A 99 0.65 -8.92 3.34
C ILE A 99 1.96 -9.49 2.81
N VAL A 100 3.02 -8.68 2.73
CA VAL A 100 4.35 -9.13 2.32
C VAL A 100 4.91 -10.15 3.32
N ASP A 101 4.52 -10.05 4.60
CA ASP A 101 4.91 -11.02 5.63
C ASP A 101 4.26 -12.39 5.43
N GLU A 102 3.17 -12.48 4.66
CA GLU A 102 2.44 -13.72 4.39
C GLU A 102 3.05 -14.51 3.21
N TYR A 103 3.81 -13.86 2.33
CA TYR A 103 4.32 -14.47 1.10
C TYR A 103 5.80 -14.10 0.89
N PRO A 104 6.74 -15.07 0.94
CA PRO A 104 8.18 -14.78 0.87
C PRO A 104 8.65 -14.26 -0.50
N ASN A 105 7.81 -14.37 -1.53
CA ASN A 105 8.08 -13.91 -2.89
C ASN A 105 7.29 -12.64 -3.25
N LEU A 106 6.71 -11.95 -2.27
CA LEU A 106 5.89 -10.75 -2.46
C LEU A 106 6.53 -9.52 -1.83
N ASP A 107 6.76 -8.51 -2.63
CA ASP A 107 7.24 -7.20 -2.20
C ASP A 107 6.20 -6.11 -2.46
N LEU A 108 6.37 -4.96 -1.79
CA LEU A 108 5.51 -3.80 -1.93
C LEU A 108 6.35 -2.57 -2.27
N ILE A 109 5.99 -1.90 -3.37
CA ILE A 109 6.50 -0.57 -3.71
C ILE A 109 5.34 0.41 -3.63
N CYS A 110 5.50 1.42 -2.79
CA CYS A 110 4.51 2.48 -2.64
C CYS A 110 5.17 3.83 -2.38
N ASN A 111 4.46 4.90 -2.74
CA ASN A 111 4.92 6.24 -2.44
C ASN A 111 4.72 6.50 -0.93
N ALA A 112 5.71 7.11 -0.28
CA ALA A 112 5.49 7.72 1.04
C ALA A 112 4.91 9.13 0.86
N ARG A 113 3.98 9.55 1.74
CA ARG A 113 3.57 10.96 1.76
C ARG A 113 4.62 11.79 2.49
N THR A 114 4.81 13.04 2.09
CA THR A 114 5.75 13.96 2.74
C THR A 114 5.43 14.21 4.22
N ASP A 115 4.17 14.08 4.61
CA ASP A 115 3.71 14.22 6.00
C ASP A 115 3.72 12.89 6.78
N SER A 116 4.19 11.79 6.18
CA SER A 116 4.36 10.52 6.88
C SER A 116 5.56 10.59 7.81
N VAL A 117 5.33 10.23 9.07
CA VAL A 117 6.40 10.08 10.07
C VAL A 117 6.80 8.62 10.13
N ILE A 118 8.11 8.37 9.99
CA ILE A 118 8.69 7.04 10.05
C ILE A 118 9.30 6.86 11.44
N TYR A 119 9.10 5.69 12.03
CA TYR A 119 9.64 5.31 13.32
C TYR A 119 10.37 3.98 13.22
N ASP A 120 11.32 3.77 14.11
CA ASP A 120 11.90 2.46 14.35
C ASP A 120 10.87 1.46 14.91
N LEU A 121 11.27 0.19 14.89
CA LEU A 121 10.51 -0.90 15.50
C LEU A 121 10.26 -0.61 16.99
N ALA A 122 9.12 -1.09 17.49
CA ALA A 122 8.78 -0.95 18.90
C ALA A 122 9.87 -1.59 19.77
N PRO A 123 10.31 -0.92 20.85
CA PRO A 123 11.32 -1.48 21.75
C PRO A 123 10.78 -2.71 22.49
N GLN A 124 11.70 -3.56 22.95
CA GLN A 124 11.34 -4.74 23.74
C GLN A 124 10.60 -4.33 25.02
N PRO A 125 9.56 -5.08 25.45
CA PRO A 125 8.86 -4.80 26.69
C PRO A 125 9.81 -4.81 27.90
N THR A 126 9.77 -3.76 28.72
CA THR A 126 10.67 -3.60 29.87
C THR A 126 10.25 -4.38 31.12
N GLY A 127 9.11 -5.08 31.07
CA GLY A 127 8.50 -5.77 32.22
C GLY A 127 7.92 -4.84 33.30
N ARG A 128 8.05 -3.52 33.16
CA ARG A 128 7.51 -2.54 34.09
C ARG A 128 6.01 -2.33 33.88
N ARG A 129 5.30 -1.96 34.95
CA ARG A 129 3.87 -1.63 34.89
C ARG A 129 3.66 -0.39 34.02
N GLY A 130 2.82 -0.51 32.99
CA GLY A 130 2.50 0.58 32.06
C GLY A 130 2.15 0.05 30.67
N ARG A 131 1.70 0.95 29.78
CA ARG A 131 1.46 0.62 28.36
C ARG A 131 2.80 0.58 27.62
N PRO A 132 3.15 -0.53 26.94
CA PRO A 132 4.36 -0.58 26.12
C PRO A 132 4.35 0.49 25.01
N ALA A 133 5.54 0.97 24.64
CA ALA A 133 5.70 1.87 23.50
C ALA A 133 5.31 1.15 22.20
N LYS A 134 4.61 1.86 21.32
CA LYS A 134 4.16 1.32 20.02
C LYS A 134 5.17 1.52 18.89
N HIS A 135 6.08 2.47 19.07
CA HIS A 135 7.03 2.95 18.07
C HIS A 135 8.38 3.15 18.78
N GLY A 136 9.46 2.92 18.04
CA GLY A 136 10.80 3.28 18.48
C GLY A 136 11.09 4.78 18.29
N GLU A 137 12.37 5.10 18.14
CA GLU A 137 12.85 6.44 17.81
C GLU A 137 12.26 6.92 16.48
N ARG A 138 12.04 8.24 16.36
CA ARG A 138 11.59 8.84 15.11
C ARG A 138 12.76 8.92 14.14
N LEU A 139 12.57 8.45 12.91
CA LEU A 139 13.61 8.45 11.89
C LEU A 139 13.65 9.77 11.11
N SER A 140 14.87 10.25 10.86
CA SER A 140 15.22 11.39 10.03
C SER A 140 15.69 10.93 8.65
N ILE A 141 14.99 11.33 7.58
CA ILE A 141 15.36 10.97 6.20
C ILE A 141 16.81 11.37 5.86
N LYS A 142 17.38 12.39 6.52
CA LYS A 142 18.72 12.90 6.25
C LYS A 142 19.83 12.18 7.01
N GLU A 143 19.54 11.73 8.23
CA GLU A 143 20.56 11.24 9.17
C GLU A 143 20.52 9.72 9.29
N ASP A 144 19.33 9.13 9.16
CA ASP A 144 19.07 7.71 9.42
C ASP A 144 19.13 6.81 8.18
N PHE A 145 19.32 7.39 6.99
CA PHE A 145 19.36 6.67 5.71
C PHE A 145 20.68 6.94 5.01
N THR A 146 21.31 5.87 4.51
CA THR A 146 22.51 6.01 3.68
C THR A 146 22.08 6.44 2.28
N LEU A 147 22.27 7.73 1.96
CA LEU A 147 21.91 8.29 0.66
C LEU A 147 22.99 8.02 -0.39
N SER A 148 22.57 7.78 -1.63
CA SER A 148 23.45 7.65 -2.79
C SER A 148 24.23 8.94 -3.04
N ALA A 149 25.50 8.81 -3.45
CA ALA A 149 26.32 9.97 -3.80
C ALA A 149 25.78 10.69 -5.06
N GLU A 150 25.27 9.91 -6.01
CA GLU A 150 24.67 10.41 -7.24
C GLU A 150 23.14 10.32 -7.19
N LYS A 151 22.49 11.25 -7.90
CA LYS A 151 21.04 11.22 -8.10
C LYS A 151 20.69 10.37 -9.31
N ILE A 152 19.54 9.70 -9.22
CA ILE A 152 18.85 9.15 -10.39
C ILE A 152 17.75 10.13 -10.76
N GLY A 153 17.99 10.93 -11.81
CA GLY A 153 17.15 12.08 -12.13
C GLY A 153 17.18 13.11 -11.01
N ASP A 154 16.02 13.47 -10.48
CA ASP A 154 15.89 14.41 -9.36
C ASP A 154 15.96 13.76 -7.97
N TYR A 155 16.06 12.43 -7.91
CA TYR A 155 15.89 11.65 -6.69
C TYR A 155 17.22 11.08 -6.16
N TYR A 156 17.38 11.08 -4.83
CA TYR A 156 18.41 10.29 -4.15
C TYR A 156 17.84 8.91 -3.81
N MET A 157 18.68 7.88 -3.88
CA MET A 157 18.36 6.58 -3.32
C MET A 157 18.83 6.53 -1.87
N GLY A 158 17.98 6.12 -0.94
CA GLY A 158 18.33 5.93 0.45
C GLY A 158 18.00 4.52 0.89
N VAL A 159 18.93 3.86 1.59
CA VAL A 159 18.71 2.53 2.18
C VAL A 159 19.03 2.60 3.67
N ARG A 160 18.24 1.86 4.45
CA ARG A 160 18.44 1.59 5.87
C ARG A 160 18.26 0.09 6.09
#